data_AF-A0A5N6VXS4-F1
#
_entry.id   AF-A0A5N6VXS4-F1
#
_cell.length_a   1.000
_cell.length_b   1.000
_cell.length_c   1.000
_cell.angle_alpha   90.00
_cell.angle_beta   90.00
_cell.angle_gamma   90.00
#
_symmetry.space_group_name_H-M   'P 1'
#
loop_
_entity.id
_entity.type
_entity.pdbx_description
1 polymer ?
#
loop_
_entity_poly.entity_id
_entity_poly.type
_entity_poly.pdbx_seq_one_letter_code
_entity_poly.pdbx_strand_id
1 'polypeptide(L)'
;MEQCSSGRLTLFLSARQVDEHVLPSRPDSIPGLVPIDAEEFYESMNHIGLDYTGKFRKMENICRTRNYATSSTMKPPTDQDYGEELMVHPALLDMCFQTVIAAFCYPGDGSFWTPYLPTSINSIRVSPRGCIGGHDSRVMTV
;
A
#
# COMPACT_ATOMS: atom_id res chain seq x y z
N MET A 1 -26.86 -1.93 18.21
CA MET A 1 -25.60 -1.45 17.63
C MET A 1 -24.56 -2.48 18.05
N GLU A 2 -24.24 -3.41 17.16
CA GLU A 2 -23.33 -4.53 17.44
C GLU A 2 -21.88 -4.03 17.45
N GLN A 3 -21.01 -4.72 18.19
CA GLN A 3 -19.59 -4.40 18.29
C GLN A 3 -18.91 -4.65 16.94
N CYS A 4 -18.71 -3.59 16.13
CA CYS A 4 -18.27 -3.73 14.74
C CYS A 4 -16.77 -4.00 14.54
N SER A 5 -15.92 -3.97 15.58
CA SER A 5 -14.54 -4.47 15.50
C SER A 5 -13.90 -4.65 16.89
N SER A 6 -12.95 -5.59 16.97
CA SER A 6 -11.94 -5.66 18.03
C SER A 6 -10.57 -5.78 17.36
N GLY A 7 -9.54 -5.19 17.96
CA GLY A 7 -8.18 -5.21 17.41
C GLY A 7 -7.16 -5.35 18.52
N ARG A 8 -6.06 -6.06 18.24
CA ARG A 8 -4.91 -6.19 19.14
C ARG A 8 -3.70 -5.60 18.44
N LEU A 9 -3.26 -4.43 18.90
CA LEU A 9 -2.01 -3.82 18.45
C LEU A 9 -0.88 -4.32 19.35
N THR A 10 0.14 -4.95 18.76
CA THR A 10 1.34 -5.37 19.49
C THR A 10 2.54 -4.67 18.89
N LEU A 11 3.12 -3.72 19.63
CA LEU A 11 4.32 -3.00 19.22
C LEU A 11 5.55 -3.74 19.75
N PHE A 12 6.39 -4.22 18.84
CA PHE A 12 7.72 -4.74 19.18
C PHE A 12 8.76 -3.68 18.84
N LEU A 13 9.23 -2.95 19.86
CA LEU A 13 10.33 -1.99 19.71
C LEU A 13 11.64 -2.72 20.00
N SER A 14 12.32 -3.21 18.96
CA SER A 14 13.63 -3.84 19.09
C SER A 14 14.72 -2.78 19.33
N ALA A 15 15.05 -2.56 20.59
CA ALA A 15 16.25 -1.83 20.97
C ALA A 15 17.46 -2.77 20.81
N ARG A 16 18.26 -2.54 19.75
CA ARG A 16 19.71 -2.89 19.62
C ARG A 16 20.17 -3.97 18.63
N GLN A 17 19.33 -4.76 17.96
CA GLN A 17 19.81 -5.61 16.86
C GLN A 17 18.96 -5.44 15.61
N VAL A 18 19.61 -4.99 14.53
CA VAL A 18 19.07 -4.99 13.17
C VAL A 18 19.18 -6.43 12.69
N ASP A 19 18.12 -7.20 12.88
CA ASP A 19 18.02 -8.47 12.17
C ASP A 19 17.73 -8.14 10.70
N GLU A 20 18.62 -8.54 9.80
CA GLU A 20 18.48 -8.31 8.35
C GLU A 20 17.21 -9.00 7.81
N HIS A 21 16.60 -9.89 8.61
CA HIS A 21 15.37 -10.61 8.35
C HIS A 21 14.11 -10.04 9.03
N VAL A 22 14.11 -8.81 9.58
CA VAL A 22 12.90 -8.20 10.18
C VAL A 22 11.76 -8.07 9.15
N LEU A 23 12.11 -7.70 7.91
CA LEU A 23 11.18 -7.63 6.79
C LEU A 23 11.35 -8.85 5.88
N PRO A 24 10.26 -9.36 5.29
CA PRO A 24 10.34 -10.45 4.33
C PRO A 24 11.16 -10.01 3.10
N SER A 25 12.01 -10.91 2.60
CA SER A 25 12.73 -10.69 1.35
C SER A 25 11.77 -10.54 0.18
N ARG A 26 12.08 -9.61 -0.73
CA ARG A 26 11.35 -9.47 -1.99
C ARG A 26 11.76 -10.63 -2.92
N PRO A 27 10.82 -11.26 -3.64
CA PRO A 27 11.16 -12.24 -4.66
C PRO A 27 11.98 -11.59 -5.80
N ASP A 28 13.02 -12.27 -6.29
CA ASP A 28 13.96 -11.72 -7.28
C ASP A 28 13.29 -11.42 -8.64
N SER A 29 12.31 -12.22 -9.04
CA SER A 29 11.53 -12.01 -10.26
C SER A 29 10.17 -12.68 -10.16
N ILE A 30 9.11 -11.99 -10.57
CA ILE A 30 7.78 -12.57 -10.72
C ILE A 30 7.44 -12.65 -12.21
N PRO A 31 7.28 -13.86 -12.77
CA PRO A 31 6.93 -14.02 -14.18
C PRO A 31 5.49 -13.59 -14.45
N GLY A 32 5.24 -13.08 -15.66
CA GLY A 32 3.90 -12.73 -16.11
C GLY A 32 3.30 -11.47 -15.49
N LEU A 33 4.14 -10.56 -14.98
CA LEU A 33 3.71 -9.22 -14.60
C LEU A 33 3.27 -8.44 -15.86
N VAL A 34 2.04 -7.95 -15.84
CA VAL A 34 1.44 -7.11 -16.88
C VAL A 34 1.28 -5.70 -16.31
N PRO A 35 1.71 -4.65 -17.04
CA PRO A 35 1.51 -3.28 -16.60
C PRO A 35 0.01 -2.93 -16.57
N ILE A 36 -0.39 -2.16 -15.56
CA ILE A 36 -1.69 -1.48 -15.51
C ILE A 36 -1.41 0.03 -15.64
N ASP A 37 -2.16 0.72 -16.50
CA ASP A 37 -2.12 2.17 -16.53
C ASP A 37 -2.70 2.76 -15.23
N ALA A 38 -2.00 3.71 -14.62
CA ALA A 38 -2.40 4.25 -13.34
C ALA A 38 -3.72 5.03 -13.43
N GLU A 39 -3.97 5.72 -14.54
CA GLU A 39 -5.23 6.45 -14.74
C GLU A 39 -6.39 5.47 -14.90
N GLU A 40 -6.22 4.44 -15.73
CA GLU A 40 -7.21 3.36 -15.93
C GLU A 40 -7.54 2.64 -14.61
N PHE A 41 -6.53 2.40 -13.77
CA PHE A 41 -6.71 1.85 -12.43
C PHE A 41 -7.62 2.74 -11.60
N TYR A 42 -7.26 4.01 -11.46
CA TYR A 42 -8.01 4.91 -10.60
C TYR A 42 -9.39 5.30 -11.16
N GLU A 43 -9.57 5.34 -12.49
CA GLU A 43 -10.88 5.46 -13.10
C GLU A 43 -11.76 4.27 -12.68
N SER A 44 -11.24 3.04 -12.72
CA SER A 44 -11.97 1.86 -12.26
C SER A 44 -12.33 1.93 -10.77
N MET A 45 -11.46 2.51 -9.94
CA MET A 45 -11.77 2.81 -8.53
C MET A 45 -12.90 3.84 -8.39
N ASN A 46 -12.89 4.90 -9.20
CA ASN A 46 -13.92 5.93 -9.15
C ASN A 46 -15.31 5.37 -9.56
N HIS A 47 -15.37 4.51 -10.58
CA HIS A 47 -16.62 3.89 -11.05
C HIS A 47 -17.40 3.12 -9.98
N ILE A 48 -16.71 2.60 -8.97
CA ILE A 48 -17.34 1.88 -7.86
C ILE A 48 -17.52 2.74 -6.60
N GLY A 49 -17.17 4.03 -6.65
CA GLY A 49 -17.33 5.00 -5.56
C GLY A 49 -16.08 5.26 -4.71
N LEU A 50 -14.90 4.79 -5.13
CA LEU A 50 -13.62 5.11 -4.47
C LEU A 50 -12.90 6.25 -5.21
N ASP A 51 -13.25 7.48 -4.85
CA ASP A 51 -12.71 8.70 -5.47
C ASP A 51 -11.38 9.14 -4.83
N TYR A 52 -10.29 8.48 -5.22
CA TYR A 52 -8.95 8.83 -4.76
C TYR A 52 -8.42 10.11 -5.42
N THR A 53 -7.98 11.06 -4.59
CA THR A 53 -7.48 12.37 -5.01
C THR A 53 -6.19 12.77 -4.27
N GLY A 54 -5.49 13.78 -4.79
CA GLY A 54 -4.35 14.41 -4.12
C GLY A 54 -3.22 13.42 -3.78
N LYS A 55 -2.89 13.32 -2.47
CA LYS A 55 -1.81 12.46 -1.96
C LYS A 55 -2.13 10.96 -2.02
N PHE A 56 -3.42 10.61 -2.09
CA PHE A 56 -3.88 9.22 -2.16
C PHE A 56 -3.95 8.70 -3.60
N ARG A 57 -3.73 9.56 -4.60
CA ARG A 57 -3.70 9.23 -6.02
C ARG A 57 -2.29 9.38 -6.59
N LYS A 58 -1.35 8.59 -6.09
CA LYS A 58 0.09 8.71 -6.38
C LYS A 58 0.78 7.38 -6.71
N MET A 59 0.02 6.32 -7.02
CA MET A 59 0.61 5.10 -7.53
C MET A 59 1.14 5.27 -8.96
N GLU A 60 2.31 4.72 -9.20
CA GLU A 60 3.04 4.69 -10.46
C GLU A 60 3.54 3.25 -10.70
N ASN A 61 3.95 2.92 -11.94
CA ASN A 61 4.53 1.62 -12.30
C ASN A 61 3.74 0.42 -11.76
N ILE A 62 2.42 0.46 -11.89
CA ILE A 62 1.56 -0.63 -11.43
C ILE A 62 1.78 -1.82 -12.37
N CYS A 63 2.20 -2.94 -11.81
CA CYS A 63 2.38 -4.20 -12.53
C CYS A 63 1.72 -5.31 -11.73
N ARG A 64 1.06 -6.24 -12.40
CA ARG A 64 0.33 -7.31 -11.71
C ARG A 64 0.39 -8.65 -12.41
N THR A 65 0.17 -9.69 -11.64
CA THR A 65 -0.24 -11.02 -12.11
C THR A 65 -1.32 -11.53 -11.16
N ARG A 66 -1.85 -12.74 -11.38
CA ARG A 66 -2.88 -13.29 -10.50
C ARG A 66 -2.35 -13.38 -9.05
N ASN A 67 -3.05 -12.74 -8.12
CA ASN A 67 -2.73 -12.70 -6.69
C ASN A 67 -1.39 -12.05 -6.35
N TYR A 68 -0.84 -11.20 -7.21
CA TYR A 68 0.39 -10.47 -6.92
C TYR A 68 0.43 -9.14 -7.67
N ALA A 69 0.83 -8.07 -6.99
CA ALA A 69 1.04 -6.79 -7.64
C ALA A 69 2.20 -6.00 -7.04
N THR A 70 2.76 -5.14 -7.87
CA THR A 70 3.71 -4.12 -7.46
C THR A 70 3.20 -2.77 -7.91
N SER A 71 3.44 -1.74 -7.12
CA SER A 71 3.35 -0.35 -7.54
C SER A 71 4.51 0.41 -6.93
N SER A 72 4.76 1.63 -7.40
CA SER A 72 5.69 2.55 -6.77
C SER A 72 5.03 3.88 -6.49
N THR A 73 5.61 4.67 -5.60
CA THR A 73 5.20 6.04 -5.36
C THR A 73 6.36 6.86 -4.83
N MET A 74 6.38 8.15 -5.16
CA MET A 74 7.27 9.09 -4.46
C MET A 74 6.79 9.27 -3.02
N LYS A 75 7.73 9.36 -2.07
CA LYS A 75 7.40 9.65 -0.67
C LYS A 75 6.53 10.92 -0.62
N PRO A 76 5.33 10.87 -0.01
CA PRO A 76 4.52 12.07 0.17
C PRO A 76 5.34 13.10 0.96
N PRO A 77 5.32 14.38 0.56
CA PRO A 77 6.03 15.42 1.31
C PRO A 77 5.54 15.45 2.75
N THR A 78 6.46 15.73 3.69
CA THR A 78 6.11 15.87 5.10
C THR A 78 5.11 17.01 5.25
N ASP A 79 3.89 16.66 5.67
CA ASP A 79 2.84 17.63 5.90
C ASP A 79 3.14 18.41 7.18
N GLN A 80 3.13 19.74 7.07
CA GLN A 80 3.33 20.64 8.23
C GLN A 80 2.21 20.47 9.28
N ASP A 81 1.07 19.90 8.88
CA ASP A 81 -0.07 19.62 9.74
C ASP A 81 0.19 18.44 10.71
N TYR A 82 1.11 17.53 10.37
CA TYR A 82 1.57 16.52 11.32
C TYR A 82 2.77 17.10 12.07
N GLY A 83 2.56 17.46 13.33
CA GLY A 83 3.57 18.09 14.18
C GLY A 83 4.84 17.26 14.45
N GLU A 84 4.92 16.03 13.93
CA GLU A 84 6.09 15.13 14.02
C GLU A 84 6.25 14.28 12.75
N GLU A 85 7.47 13.81 12.49
CA GLU A 85 7.80 12.92 11.37
C GLU A 85 7.11 11.56 11.55
N LEU A 86 5.98 11.37 10.88
CA LEU A 86 5.22 10.11 10.93
C LEU A 86 6.08 8.92 10.50
N MET A 87 6.05 7.84 11.29
CA MET A 87 6.72 6.58 10.92
C MET A 87 6.16 5.99 9.62
N VAL A 88 4.86 6.18 9.35
CA VAL A 88 4.21 5.84 8.09
C VAL A 88 3.20 6.93 7.75
N HIS A 89 3.30 7.50 6.55
CA HIS A 89 2.32 8.45 6.04
C HIS A 89 1.01 7.72 5.70
N PRO A 90 -0.19 8.17 6.13
CA PRO A 90 -1.46 7.51 5.87
C PRO A 90 -1.71 7.23 4.38
N ALA A 91 -1.38 8.19 3.50
CA ALA A 91 -1.49 7.96 2.06
C ALA A 91 -0.56 6.86 1.53
N LEU A 92 0.64 6.69 2.10
CA LEU A 92 1.52 5.58 1.73
C LEU A 92 0.93 4.24 2.16
N LEU A 93 0.37 4.18 3.37
CA LEU A 93 -0.30 2.98 3.87
C LEU A 93 -1.53 2.64 3.04
N ASP A 94 -2.36 3.61 2.70
CA ASP A 94 -3.56 3.40 1.90
C ASP A 94 -3.21 2.95 0.48
N MET A 95 -2.20 3.54 -0.15
CA MET A 95 -1.71 3.04 -1.43
C MET A 95 -1.28 1.57 -1.35
N CYS A 96 -0.78 1.07 -0.21
CA CYS A 96 -0.45 -0.37 -0.09
C CYS A 96 -1.71 -1.22 -0.22
N PHE A 97 -2.83 -0.76 0.34
CA PHE A 97 -4.12 -1.41 0.15
C PHE A 97 -4.62 -1.27 -1.29
N GLN A 98 -4.39 -0.12 -1.94
CA GLN A 98 -4.68 0.05 -3.37
C GLN A 98 -3.86 -0.96 -4.23
N THR A 99 -2.60 -1.23 -3.89
CA THR A 99 -1.80 -2.29 -4.55
C THR A 99 -2.42 -3.67 -4.34
N VAL A 100 -2.98 -3.97 -3.15
CA VAL A 100 -3.67 -5.25 -2.90
C VAL A 100 -4.88 -5.39 -3.82
N ILE A 101 -5.61 -4.29 -4.02
CA ILE A 101 -6.74 -4.25 -4.96
C ILE A 101 -6.27 -4.51 -6.39
N ALA A 102 -5.14 -3.93 -6.81
CA ALA A 102 -4.55 -4.20 -8.14
C ALA A 102 -4.11 -5.66 -8.33
N ALA A 103 -3.73 -6.36 -7.26
CA ALA A 103 -3.42 -7.80 -7.30
C ALA A 103 -4.68 -8.67 -7.46
N PHE A 104 -5.83 -8.18 -6.98
CA PHE A 104 -7.11 -8.89 -7.02
C PHE A 104 -7.90 -8.60 -8.30
N CYS A 105 -7.83 -7.38 -8.83
CA CYS A 105 -8.71 -6.89 -9.89
C CYS A 105 -7.98 -6.27 -11.07
N TYR A 106 -8.55 -6.42 -12.28
CA TYR A 106 -8.16 -5.61 -13.45
C TYR A 106 -9.12 -4.48 -13.68
N PRO A 107 -8.61 -3.32 -14.12
CA PRO A 107 -9.47 -2.35 -14.76
C PRO A 107 -10.27 -2.97 -15.90
N GLY A 108 -11.58 -2.74 -15.91
CA GLY A 108 -12.46 -3.17 -17.00
C GLY A 108 -12.77 -4.67 -17.13
N ASP A 109 -12.22 -5.57 -16.30
CA ASP A 109 -12.54 -7.02 -16.38
C ASP A 109 -13.82 -7.43 -15.62
N GLY A 110 -14.45 -6.49 -14.93
CA GLY A 110 -15.66 -6.73 -14.13
C GLY A 110 -15.43 -7.46 -12.80
N SER A 111 -14.18 -7.82 -12.45
CA SER A 111 -13.84 -8.38 -11.13
C SER A 111 -14.04 -7.37 -10.00
N PHE A 112 -14.00 -6.08 -10.33
CA PHE A 112 -14.14 -4.97 -9.38
C PHE A 112 -15.47 -4.24 -9.58
N TRP A 113 -16.48 -4.63 -8.82
CA TRP A 113 -17.86 -4.13 -8.96
C TRP A 113 -18.39 -3.41 -7.71
N THR A 114 -17.63 -3.41 -6.61
CA THR A 114 -18.00 -2.79 -5.33
C THR A 114 -16.78 -2.36 -4.52
N PRO A 115 -16.86 -1.36 -3.62
CA PRO A 115 -15.76 -0.95 -2.76
C PRO A 115 -15.28 -2.06 -1.82
N TYR A 116 -14.00 -2.39 -1.92
CA TYR A 116 -13.32 -3.24 -0.96
C TYR A 116 -12.53 -2.36 0.02
N LEU A 117 -12.89 -2.42 1.30
CA LEU A 117 -12.17 -1.74 2.37
C LEU A 117 -11.52 -2.77 3.30
N PRO A 118 -10.31 -2.51 3.82
CA PRO A 118 -9.71 -3.37 4.84
C PRO A 118 -10.57 -3.40 6.11
N THR A 119 -11.13 -4.57 6.43
CA THR A 119 -11.91 -4.78 7.66
C THR A 119 -11.10 -5.44 8.77
N SER A 120 -10.05 -6.18 8.41
CA SER A 120 -9.12 -6.81 9.34
C SER A 120 -7.72 -6.88 8.74
N ILE A 121 -6.72 -6.72 9.59
CA ILE A 121 -5.31 -6.81 9.21
C ILE A 121 -4.63 -7.69 10.26
N ASN A 122 -4.10 -8.84 9.84
CA ASN A 122 -3.45 -9.76 10.77
C ASN A 122 -2.12 -9.22 11.30
N SER A 123 -1.33 -8.56 10.45
CA SER A 123 -0.05 -7.98 10.84
C SER A 123 0.39 -6.89 9.86
N ILE A 124 1.02 -5.84 10.39
CA ILE A 124 1.78 -4.84 9.62
C ILE A 124 3.19 -4.80 10.24
N ARG A 125 4.23 -4.91 9.40
CA ARG A 125 5.62 -4.74 9.83
C ARG A 125 6.21 -3.51 9.15
N VAL A 126 6.76 -2.60 9.95
CA VAL A 126 7.36 -1.35 9.49
C VAL A 126 8.78 -1.26 10.04
N SER A 127 9.74 -0.89 9.19
CA SER A 127 11.10 -0.56 9.61
C SER A 127 11.25 0.97 9.66
N PRO A 128 11.38 1.59 10.86
CA PRO A 128 11.51 3.04 10.97
C PRO A 128 12.69 3.61 10.19
N ARG A 129 13.82 2.88 10.15
CA ARG A 129 15.02 3.29 9.39
C ARG A 129 14.78 3.36 7.89
N GLY A 130 13.98 2.43 7.35
CA GLY A 130 13.55 2.46 5.96
C GLY A 130 12.50 3.54 5.68
N CYS A 131 11.82 4.07 6.70
CA CYS A 131 10.79 5.11 6.58
C CYS A 131 11.34 6.55 6.67
N ILE A 132 12.37 6.74 7.49
CA ILE A 132 12.93 8.04 7.85
C ILE A 132 14.06 8.48 6.87
N GLY A 133 14.67 7.54 6.13
CA GLY A 133 15.71 7.86 5.15
C GLY A 133 15.18 8.29 3.77
N GLY A 134 15.57 9.49 3.33
CA GLY A 134 15.71 9.89 1.91
C GLY A 134 14.44 10.22 1.10
N HIS A 135 14.61 11.14 0.13
CA HIS A 135 13.62 11.57 -0.86
C HIS A 135 13.55 10.56 -2.02
N ASP A 136 13.26 9.30 -1.72
CA ASP A 136 13.44 8.18 -2.64
C ASP A 136 12.12 7.49 -3.03
N SER A 137 12.09 6.90 -4.23
CA SER A 137 10.92 6.18 -4.76
C SER A 137 10.70 4.88 -3.99
N ARG A 138 9.46 4.64 -3.54
CA ARG A 138 9.11 3.45 -2.75
C ARG A 138 8.37 2.46 -3.60
N VAL A 139 8.92 1.25 -3.71
CA VAL A 139 8.22 0.13 -4.34
C VAL A 139 7.41 -0.63 -3.30
N MET A 140 6.12 -0.68 -3.54
CA MET A 140 5.12 -1.39 -2.75
C MET A 140 4.81 -2.71 -3.44
N THR A 141 4.67 -3.77 -2.67
CA THR A 141 4.55 -5.13 -3.21
C THR A 141 3.73 -5.98 -2.27
N VAL A 142 2.79 -6.71 -2.87
CA VAL A 142 1.74 -7.47 -2.21
C VAL A 142 1.46 -8.75 -2.97
#